data_AF-A0AAV5UXU1-F1
#
_entry.id   AF-A0AAV5UXU1-F1
#
_cell.length_a   1.000
_cell.length_b   1.000
_cell.length_c   1.000
_cell.angle_alpha   90.00
_cell.angle_beta   90.00
_cell.angle_gamma   90.00
#
_symmetry.space_group_name_H-M   'P 1'
#
loop_
_entity.id
_entity.type
_entity.pdbx_description
1 polymer ?
#
loop_
_entity_poly.entity_id
_entity_poly.type
_entity_poly.pdbx_seq_one_letter_code
_entity_poly.pdbx_strand_id
1 'polypeptide(L)'
;IVRTILRPELLSKGSQAMHKQLFLALLIQLCIPCVLIYVPTSLYMIIPFILPNSVHSPPWLLTGLYSFYPIFDPLAIIIMISDYRKAIVRIF
;
A
#
# COMPACT_ATOMS: atom_id res chain seq x y z
N ILE A 1 1.53 2.92 26.76
CA ILE A 1 1.43 3.08 25.28
C ILE A 1 0.66 4.36 24.93
N VAL A 2 -0.64 4.49 25.26
CA VAL A 2 -1.44 5.71 24.94
C VAL A 2 -0.84 7.00 25.52
N ARG A 3 -0.37 6.99 26.78
CA ARG A 3 0.29 8.16 27.41
C ARG A 3 1.66 8.51 26.80
N THR A 4 2.31 7.55 26.15
CA THR A 4 3.62 7.72 25.48
C THR A 4 3.44 8.35 24.10
N ILE A 5 2.36 8.01 23.39
CA ILE A 5 1.98 8.62 22.10
C ILE A 5 1.53 10.08 22.29
N LEU A 6 0.88 10.38 23.42
CA LEU A 6 0.39 11.72 23.79
C LEU A 6 1.50 12.72 24.21
N ARG A 7 2.73 12.26 24.44
CA ARG A 7 3.87 13.12 24.78
C ARG A 7 5.01 12.93 23.79
N PRO A 8 4.91 13.54 22.59
CA PRO A 8 5.97 13.44 21.59
C PRO A 8 7.33 13.92 22.14
N GLU A 9 7.35 14.87 23.08
CA GLU A 9 8.58 15.37 23.72
C GLU A 9 9.39 14.32 24.50
N LEU A 10 8.79 13.19 24.91
CA LEU A 10 9.51 12.10 25.59
C LEU A 10 10.21 11.13 24.63
N LEU A 11 9.92 11.22 23.32
CA LEU A 11 10.50 10.35 22.31
C LEU A 11 11.75 11.02 21.72
N SER A 12 12.83 10.24 21.58
CA SER A 12 14.03 10.73 20.89
C SER A 12 13.68 11.16 19.47
N LYS A 13 14.40 12.16 18.95
CA LYS A 13 14.19 12.70 17.59
C LYS A 13 14.18 11.59 16.53
N GLY A 14 14.97 10.52 16.71
CA GLY A 14 14.99 9.36 15.83
C GLY A 14 13.71 8.52 15.88
N SER A 15 13.16 8.29 17.07
CA SER A 15 11.91 7.52 17.23
C SER A 15 10.69 8.27 16.67
N GLN A 16 10.66 9.60 16.78
CA GLN A 16 9.61 10.41 16.15
C GLN A 16 9.68 10.38 14.62
N ALA A 17 10.88 10.47 14.04
CA ALA A 17 11.07 10.38 12.60
C ALA A 17 10.62 9.02 12.04
N MET A 18 10.95 7.93 12.73
CA MET A 18 10.55 6.58 12.35
C MET A 18 9.03 6.38 12.41
N HIS A 19 8.36 6.84 13.48
CA HIS A 19 6.91 6.77 13.58
C HIS A 19 6.20 7.56 12.48
N LYS A 20 6.71 8.76 12.13
CA LYS A 20 6.15 9.58 11.03
C LYS A 20 6.28 8.87 9.68
N GLN A 21 7.42 8.23 9.42
CA GLN A 21 7.64 7.47 8.19
C GLN A 21 6.76 6.22 8.14
N LEU A 22 6.60 5.50 9.25
CA LEU A 22 5.70 4.34 9.31
C LEU A 22 4.25 4.73 9.06
N PHE A 23 3.80 5.87 9.60
CA PHE A 23 2.45 6.39 9.34
C PHE A 23 2.24 6.77 7.87
N LEU A 24 3.21 7.47 7.26
CA LEU A 24 3.17 7.78 5.83
C LEU A 24 3.19 6.51 4.97
N ALA A 25 3.98 5.52 5.37
CA ALA A 25 4.01 4.22 4.71
C ALA A 25 2.68 3.51 4.79
N LEU A 26 2.05 3.49 5.96
CA LEU A 26 0.73 2.89 6.15
C LEU A 26 -0.33 3.58 5.30
N LEU A 27 -0.29 4.92 5.18
CA LEU A 27 -1.23 5.67 4.35
C LEU A 27 -1.10 5.29 2.87
N ILE A 28 0.14 5.17 2.38
CA ILE A 28 0.37 4.87 0.95
C ILE A 28 0.15 3.39 0.66
N GLN A 29 0.52 2.52 1.59
CA GLN A 29 0.18 1.10 1.57
C GLN A 29 -1.33 0.86 1.58
N LEU A 30 -2.13 1.78 2.14
CA LEU A 30 -3.59 1.72 2.03
C LEU A 30 -4.08 2.27 0.68
N CYS A 31 -3.49 3.36 0.17
CA CYS A 31 -3.91 3.94 -1.10
C CYS A 31 -3.61 3.04 -2.31
N ILE A 32 -2.48 2.33 -2.31
CA ILE A 32 -2.06 1.43 -3.41
C ILE A 32 -3.11 0.34 -3.69
N PRO A 33 -3.52 -0.55 -2.76
CA PRO A 33 -4.58 -1.52 -2.97
C PRO A 33 -5.89 -0.89 -3.39
N CYS A 34 -6.26 0.23 -2.77
CA CYS A 34 -7.48 0.96 -3.10
C CYS A 34 -7.54 1.27 -4.60
N VAL A 35 -6.44 1.73 -5.19
CA VAL A 35 -6.40 2.07 -6.62
C VAL A 35 -6.14 0.86 -7.50
N LEU A 36 -5.18 -0.01 -7.15
CA LEU A 36 -4.72 -1.11 -8.00
C LEU A 36 -5.62 -2.34 -8.00
N ILE A 37 -6.34 -2.62 -6.92
CA ILE A 37 -7.22 -3.80 -6.81
C ILE A 37 -8.68 -3.39 -6.66
N TYR A 38 -9.01 -2.50 -5.74
CA TYR A 38 -10.43 -2.23 -5.46
C TYR A 38 -11.14 -1.49 -6.61
N VAL A 39 -10.49 -0.52 -7.27
CA VAL A 39 -11.06 0.14 -8.45
C VAL A 39 -11.30 -0.84 -9.62
N PRO A 40 -10.32 -1.61 -10.13
CA PRO A 40 -10.58 -2.51 -11.24
C PRO A 40 -11.55 -3.65 -10.88
N THR A 41 -11.53 -4.14 -9.64
CA THR A 41 -12.47 -5.18 -9.20
C THR A 41 -13.90 -4.65 -9.11
N SER A 42 -14.10 -3.44 -8.55
CA SER A 42 -15.41 -2.81 -8.50
C SER A 42 -15.95 -2.49 -9.88
N LEU A 43 -15.12 -1.97 -10.79
CA LEU A 43 -15.50 -1.74 -12.18
C LEU A 43 -15.87 -3.06 -12.87
N TYR A 44 -15.07 -4.12 -12.72
CA TYR A 44 -15.37 -5.43 -13.28
C TYR A 44 -16.70 -5.99 -12.77
N MET A 45 -17.06 -5.74 -11.51
CA MET A 45 -18.36 -6.14 -10.96
C MET A 45 -19.52 -5.28 -11.46
N ILE A 46 -19.34 -3.96 -11.62
CA ILE A 46 -20.42 -3.02 -11.95
C ILE A 46 -20.71 -2.98 -13.46
N ILE A 47 -19.66 -3.05 -14.30
CA ILE A 47 -19.76 -3.00 -15.77
C ILE A 47 -20.82 -3.97 -16.35
N PRO A 48 -20.88 -5.26 -15.97
CA PRO A 48 -21.89 -6.17 -16.54
C PRO A 48 -23.33 -5.79 -16.19
N PHE A 49 -23.57 -5.03 -15.12
CA PHE A 49 -24.91 -4.52 -14.80
C PHE A 49 -25.31 -3.29 -15.62
N ILE A 50 -24.34 -2.45 -16.02
CA ILE A 50 -24.61 -1.24 -16.82
C ILE A 50 -24.59 -1.55 -18.33
N LEU A 51 -23.72 -2.48 -18.75
CA LEU A 51 -23.36 -2.75 -20.13
C LEU A 51 -23.28 -4.27 -20.41
N PRO A 52 -24.43 -4.98 -20.40
CA PRO A 52 -24.48 -6.45 -20.40
C PRO A 52 -23.96 -7.12 -21.69
N ASN A 53 -23.95 -6.41 -22.82
CA ASN A 53 -23.64 -7.00 -24.14
C ASN A 53 -22.30 -6.55 -24.75
N SER A 54 -21.56 -5.66 -24.09
CA SER A 54 -20.42 -4.97 -24.71
C SER A 54 -19.06 -5.27 -24.07
N VAL A 55 -19.00 -6.06 -22.99
CA VAL A 55 -17.74 -6.28 -22.28
C VAL A 55 -17.46 -7.75 -22.04
N HIS A 56 -16.53 -8.28 -22.84
CA HIS A 56 -15.82 -9.52 -22.54
C HIS A 56 -14.47 -9.16 -21.92
N SER A 57 -14.46 -8.99 -20.59
CA SER A 57 -13.21 -8.79 -19.87
C SER A 57 -12.46 -10.12 -19.72
N PRO A 58 -11.14 -10.15 -19.95
CA PRO A 58 -10.34 -11.35 -19.78
C PRO A 58 -10.35 -11.82 -18.30
N PRO A 59 -10.77 -13.05 -17.99
CA PRO A 59 -10.89 -13.53 -16.61
C PRO A 59 -9.55 -13.58 -15.88
N TRP A 60 -8.45 -13.77 -16.61
CA TRP A 60 -7.09 -13.85 -16.06
C TRP A 60 -6.54 -12.51 -15.56
N LEU A 61 -7.12 -11.37 -15.98
CA LEU A 61 -6.61 -10.04 -15.64
C LEU A 61 -6.73 -9.78 -14.13
N LEU A 62 -7.90 -10.05 -13.55
CA LEU A 62 -8.12 -9.90 -12.11
C LEU A 62 -7.26 -10.88 -11.31
N THR A 63 -7.22 -12.15 -11.73
CA THR A 63 -6.42 -13.17 -11.04
C THR A 63 -4.94 -12.79 -11.04
N GLY A 64 -4.41 -12.29 -12.16
CA GLY A 64 -3.05 -11.78 -12.25
C GLY A 64 -2.80 -10.61 -11.28
N LEU A 65 -3.66 -9.60 -11.29
CA LEU A 65 -3.55 -8.45 -10.36
C LEU A 65 -3.55 -8.89 -8.89
N TYR A 66 -4.43 -9.82 -8.52
CA TYR A 66 -4.50 -10.39 -7.16
C TYR A 66 -3.25 -11.19 -6.80
N SER A 67 -2.68 -11.95 -7.72
CA SER A 67 -1.47 -12.74 -7.47
C SER A 67 -0.21 -11.88 -7.29
N PHE A 68 -0.11 -10.75 -8.00
CA PHE A 68 1.06 -9.87 -7.90
C PHE A 68 0.99 -8.85 -6.76
N TYR A 69 -0.22 -8.49 -6.31
CA TYR A 69 -0.41 -7.50 -5.25
C TYR A 69 0.40 -7.75 -3.95
N PRO A 70 0.48 -8.99 -3.42
CA PRO A 70 1.30 -9.29 -2.25
C PRO A 70 2.79 -8.97 -2.40
N ILE A 71 3.29 -8.86 -3.65
CA ILE A 71 4.68 -8.51 -3.95
C ILE A 71 4.82 -6.98 -4.02
N PHE A 72 3.88 -6.31 -4.68
CA PHE A 72 3.91 -4.86 -4.84
C PHE A 72 3.70 -4.10 -3.53
N ASP A 73 2.88 -4.64 -2.63
CA ASP A 73 2.56 -4.03 -1.34
C ASP A 73 3.81 -3.79 -0.46
N PRO A 74 4.63 -4.81 -0.13
CA PRO A 74 5.87 -4.61 0.62
C PRO A 74 6.96 -3.88 -0.18
N LEU A 75 7.01 -4.05 -1.51
CA LEU A 75 8.00 -3.38 -2.35
C LEU A 75 7.82 -1.85 -2.32
N ALA A 76 6.57 -1.38 -2.38
CA ALA A 76 6.27 0.05 -2.31
C ALA A 76 6.70 0.67 -0.97
N ILE A 77 6.47 -0.04 0.14
CA ILE A 77 6.90 0.39 1.49
C ILE A 77 8.42 0.56 1.56
N ILE A 78 9.16 -0.42 1.05
CA ILE A 78 10.63 -0.44 1.07
C ILE A 78 11.22 0.72 0.26
N ILE A 79 10.67 0.99 -0.93
CA ILE A 79 11.14 2.08 -1.81
C ILE A 79 10.83 3.46 -1.20
N MET A 80 9.68 3.57 -0.54
CA MET A 80 9.17 4.87 -0.08
C MET A 80 9.74 5.30 1.26
N ILE A 81 10.00 4.36 2.16
CA ILE A 81 10.64 4.68 3.44
C ILE A 81 12.15 4.80 3.22
N SER A 82 12.66 6.02 3.26
CA SER A 82 14.09 6.33 3.09
C SER A 82 15.01 5.59 4.06
N ASP A 83 14.55 5.27 5.27
CA ASP A 83 15.34 4.54 6.26
C ASP A 83 15.45 3.04 5.93
N TYR A 84 14.43 2.43 5.30
CA TYR A 84 14.53 1.07 4.76
C TYR A 84 15.50 1.00 3.59
N ARG A 85 15.48 1.99 2.68
CA ARG A 85 16.47 2.04 1.58
C ARG A 85 17.90 2.13 2.09
N LYS A 86 18.15 2.98 3.08
CA LYS A 86 19.47 3.11 3.72
C LYS A 86 19.89 1.83 4.43
N ALA A 87 18.96 1.12 5.08
CA ALA A 87 19.23 -0.16 5.71
C ALA A 87 19.62 -1.23 4.67
N ILE A 88 18.92 -1.32 3.53
CA ILE A 88 19.25 -2.25 2.45
C ILE A 88 20.64 -1.98 1.89
N VAL A 89 20.98 -0.71 1.60
CA VAL A 89 22.31 -0.31 1.12
C VAL A 89 23.42 -0.54 2.17
N ARG A 90 23.06 -0.70 3.44
CA ARG A 90 24.01 -1.02 4.52
C ARG A 90 24.19 -2.52 4.75
N ILE A 91 23.23 -3.32 4.30
CA ILE A 91 23.22 -4.79 4.42
C ILE A 91 23.94 -5.43 3.22
N PHE A 92 23.87 -4.82 2.04
CA PHE A 92 24.64 -5.17 0.85
C PHE A 92 25.94 -4.37 0.76
#